data_AF-A5CMY1-F1
#
_entry.id   AF-A5CMY1-F1
#
_cell.length_a   1.000
_cell.length_b   1.000
_cell.length_c   1.000
_cell.angle_alpha   90.00
_cell.angle_beta   90.00
_cell.angle_gamma   90.00
#
_symmetry.space_group_name_H-M   'P 1'
#
loop_
_entity.id
_entity.type
_entity.pdbx_description
1 polymer ?
#
loop_
_entity_poly.entity_id
_entity_poly.type
_entity_poly.pdbx_seq_one_letter_code
_entity_poly.pdbx_strand_id
1 'polypeptide(L)'
;MIDALQDFTNGLPEVLRWFGVMVTAMIPFLEVEFAAVLGVISGQHVAIAVLAAVVGNVAVVALIVLVASRTRSRLTRDSAKEETPRRAKIRRTFDRYGVPGVSLLGPLLVPTHFTSAAMVSFGARPRAVLIWETIAIAVWGVAFGALAVLGLTVV
;
A
#
# COMPACT_ATOMS: atom_id res chain seq x y z
N MET A 1 14.51 12.01 -21.68
CA MET A 1 14.85 11.57 -20.30
C MET A 1 14.20 10.24 -19.96
N ILE A 2 12.93 10.04 -20.34
CA ILE A 2 12.24 8.75 -20.24
C ILE A 2 12.91 7.69 -21.14
N ASP A 3 13.31 8.04 -22.36
CA ASP A 3 13.95 7.09 -23.30
C ASP A 3 15.27 6.54 -22.76
N ALA A 4 16.11 7.40 -22.16
CA ALA A 4 17.36 6.98 -21.53
C ALA A 4 17.15 6.02 -20.34
N LEU A 5 16.06 6.22 -19.57
CA LEU A 5 15.69 5.30 -18.50
C LEU A 5 15.16 3.99 -19.06
N GLN A 6 14.36 4.02 -20.12
CA GLN A 6 13.83 2.83 -20.79
C GLN A 6 14.95 2.00 -21.41
N ASP A 7 15.90 2.63 -22.11
CA ASP A 7 17.06 1.95 -22.69
C ASP A 7 17.94 1.31 -21.62
N PHE A 8 18.20 2.02 -20.51
CA PHE A 8 18.92 1.46 -19.37
C PHE A 8 18.17 0.27 -18.76
N THR A 9 16.86 0.39 -18.57
CA THR A 9 16.04 -0.64 -17.94
C THR A 9 15.93 -1.87 -18.84
N ASN A 10 15.80 -1.69 -20.15
CA ASN A 10 15.77 -2.75 -21.15
C ASN A 10 17.09 -3.54 -21.23
N GLY A 11 18.22 -2.94 -20.82
CA GLY A 11 19.50 -3.63 -20.67
C GLY A 11 19.58 -4.57 -19.45
N LEU A 12 18.63 -4.49 -18.51
CA LEU A 12 18.62 -5.35 -17.32
C LEU A 12 17.86 -6.67 -17.56
N PRO A 13 18.29 -7.78 -16.93
CA PRO A 13 17.53 -9.01 -16.89
C PRO A 13 16.10 -8.78 -16.37
N GLU A 14 15.13 -9.50 -16.94
CA GLU A 14 13.71 -9.27 -16.65
C GLU A 14 13.35 -9.41 -15.16
N VAL A 15 13.96 -10.38 -14.48
CA VAL A 15 13.83 -10.57 -13.03
C VAL A 15 14.27 -9.34 -12.23
N LEU A 16 15.32 -8.65 -12.67
CA LEU A 16 15.85 -7.47 -12.00
C LEU A 16 14.92 -6.27 -12.15
N ARG A 17 14.24 -6.14 -13.31
CA ARG A 17 13.22 -5.10 -13.54
C ARG A 17 12.03 -5.28 -12.61
N TRP A 18 11.54 -6.52 -12.47
CA TRP A 18 10.46 -6.85 -11.53
C TRP A 18 10.86 -6.53 -10.10
N PHE A 19 12.11 -6.86 -9.73
CA PHE A 19 12.64 -6.57 -8.42
C PHE A 19 12.75 -5.06 -8.15
N GLY A 20 13.16 -4.26 -9.14
CA GLY A 20 13.21 -2.80 -9.02
C GLY A 20 11.84 -2.19 -8.73
N VAL A 21 10.79 -2.62 -9.45
CA VAL A 21 9.41 -2.17 -9.19
C VAL A 21 8.97 -2.59 -7.78
N MET A 22 9.25 -3.83 -7.38
CA MET A 22 8.92 -4.33 -6.05
C MET A 22 9.62 -3.55 -4.93
N VAL A 23 10.93 -3.29 -5.06
CA VAL A 23 11.70 -2.51 -4.07
C VAL A 23 11.16 -1.08 -3.97
N THR A 24 10.77 -0.50 -5.10
CA THR A 24 10.14 0.82 -5.13
C THR A 24 8.83 0.81 -4.33
N ALA A 25 7.97 -0.20 -4.54
CA ALA A 25 6.71 -0.39 -3.82
C ALA A 25 6.89 -0.73 -2.33
N MET A 26 8.07 -1.18 -1.92
CA MET A 26 8.36 -1.54 -0.54
C MET A 26 8.72 -0.33 0.33
N ILE A 27 9.09 0.80 -0.28
CA ILE A 27 9.39 2.03 0.44
C ILE A 27 8.05 2.59 0.96
N PRO A 28 7.87 2.74 2.28
CA PRO A 28 6.70 3.45 2.81
C PRO A 28 6.64 4.82 2.14
N PHE A 29 5.45 5.28 1.72
CA PHE A 29 5.19 6.48 0.88
C PHE A 29 5.30 6.28 -0.64
N LEU A 30 6.02 5.28 -1.14
CA LEU A 30 5.93 4.83 -2.53
C LEU A 30 4.87 3.73 -2.61
N GLU A 31 3.63 4.17 -2.50
CA GLU A 31 2.45 3.32 -2.48
C GLU A 31 2.21 2.67 -3.87
N VAL A 32 1.25 1.73 -3.93
CA VAL A 32 0.97 0.91 -5.12
C VAL A 32 0.74 1.74 -6.39
N GLU A 33 0.19 2.95 -6.24
CA GLU A 33 -0.06 3.91 -7.32
C GLU A 33 1.23 4.33 -8.01
N PHE A 34 2.25 4.72 -7.23
CA PHE A 34 3.54 5.16 -7.75
C PHE A 34 4.33 4.00 -8.35
N ALA A 35 4.33 2.85 -7.68
CA ALA A 35 5.07 1.68 -8.16
C ALA A 35 4.50 1.13 -9.48
N ALA A 36 3.17 1.07 -9.62
CA ALA A 36 2.52 0.65 -10.85
C ALA A 36 2.84 1.61 -12.02
N VAL A 37 2.72 2.92 -11.79
CA VAL A 37 3.04 3.95 -12.78
C VAL A 37 4.53 3.88 -13.19
N LEU A 38 5.44 3.79 -12.23
CA LEU A 38 6.87 3.70 -12.51
C LEU A 38 7.23 2.41 -13.26
N GLY A 39 6.61 1.28 -12.94
CA GLY A 39 6.80 0.04 -13.68
C GLY A 39 6.38 0.18 -15.14
N VAL A 40 5.21 0.76 -15.40
CA VAL A 40 4.70 1.01 -16.76
C VAL A 40 5.61 1.98 -17.52
N ILE A 41 6.01 3.10 -16.91
CA ILE A 41 6.92 4.07 -17.53
C ILE A 41 8.29 3.44 -17.85
N SER A 42 8.73 2.49 -17.03
CA SER A 42 9.99 1.74 -17.24
C SER A 42 9.89 0.66 -18.34
N GLY A 43 8.79 0.63 -19.10
CA GLY A 43 8.59 -0.28 -20.24
C GLY A 43 8.08 -1.67 -19.85
N GLN A 44 7.63 -1.88 -18.61
CA GLN A 44 7.05 -3.16 -18.19
C GLN A 44 5.63 -3.32 -18.75
N HIS A 45 5.27 -4.58 -19.06
CA HIS A 45 3.87 -4.90 -19.37
C HIS A 45 2.99 -4.55 -18.16
N VAL A 46 1.87 -3.89 -18.42
CA VAL A 46 1.00 -3.27 -17.40
C VAL A 46 0.54 -4.27 -16.34
N ALA A 47 0.15 -5.47 -16.77
CA ALA A 47 -0.26 -6.52 -15.85
C ALA A 47 0.89 -6.92 -14.90
N ILE A 48 2.14 -6.96 -15.38
CA ILE A 48 3.31 -7.34 -14.57
C ILE A 48 3.66 -6.21 -13.60
N ALA A 49 3.65 -4.96 -14.07
CA ALA A 49 3.91 -3.79 -13.23
C ALA A 49 2.91 -3.69 -12.07
N VAL A 50 1.61 -3.86 -12.36
CA VAL A 50 0.54 -3.85 -11.36
C VAL A 50 0.69 -5.01 -10.39
N LEU A 51 0.90 -6.24 -10.88
CA LEU A 51 1.07 -7.41 -10.01
C LEU A 51 2.28 -7.26 -9.08
N ALA A 52 3.43 -6.80 -9.61
CA ALA A 52 4.63 -6.57 -8.82
C ALA A 52 4.41 -5.50 -7.75
N ALA A 53 3.75 -4.39 -8.10
CA ALA A 53 3.40 -3.32 -7.16
C ALA A 53 2.46 -3.81 -6.05
N VAL A 54 1.41 -4.57 -6.41
CA VAL A 54 0.46 -5.15 -5.46
C VAL A 54 1.17 -6.11 -4.50
N VAL A 55 1.99 -7.03 -5.02
CA VAL A 55 2.70 -8.01 -4.19
C VAL A 55 3.68 -7.33 -3.24
N GLY A 56 4.47 -6.36 -3.73
CA GLY A 56 5.42 -5.62 -2.92
C GLY A 56 4.73 -4.85 -1.78
N ASN A 57 3.65 -4.13 -2.09
CA ASN A 57 2.93 -3.33 -1.11
C ASN A 57 2.21 -4.23 -0.07
N VAL A 58 1.52 -5.28 -0.52
CA VAL A 58 0.86 -6.26 0.38
C VAL A 58 1.86 -6.90 1.33
N ALA A 59 3.08 -7.22 0.88
CA ALA A 59 4.11 -7.80 1.73
C ALA A 59 4.50 -6.85 2.88
N VAL A 60 4.67 -5.56 2.61
CA VAL A 60 5.00 -4.57 3.63
C VAL A 60 3.84 -4.31 4.58
N VAL A 61 2.61 -4.17 4.06
CA VAL A 61 1.41 -4.05 4.90
C VAL A 61 1.24 -5.27 5.79
N ALA A 62 1.48 -6.47 5.25
CA ALA A 62 1.43 -7.70 6.04
C ALA A 62 2.46 -7.68 7.17
N LEU A 63 3.70 -7.29 6.89
CA LEU A 63 4.74 -7.15 7.90
C LEU A 63 4.31 -6.16 9.00
N ILE A 64 3.81 -4.98 8.61
CA ILE A 64 3.36 -3.94 9.55
C ILE A 64 2.23 -4.44 10.44
N VAL A 65 1.20 -5.05 9.86
CA VAL A 65 0.05 -5.59 10.60
C VAL A 65 0.48 -6.69 11.57
N LEU A 66 1.40 -7.57 11.16
CA LEU A 66 1.94 -8.62 12.02
C LEU A 66 2.80 -8.05 13.16
N VAL A 67 3.60 -7.02 12.92
CA VAL A 67 4.37 -6.33 13.96
C VAL A 67 3.43 -5.59 14.91
N ALA A 68 2.49 -4.79 14.39
CA ALA A 68 1.55 -4.01 15.17
C ALA A 68 0.65 -4.89 16.06
N SER A 69 0.19 -6.04 15.54
CA SER A 69 -0.65 -6.97 16.30
C SER A 69 0.13 -7.64 17.45
N ARG A 70 1.39 -8.02 17.23
CA ARG A 70 2.26 -8.53 18.29
C ARG A 70 2.50 -7.48 19.37
N THR A 71 2.85 -6.26 18.97
CA THR A 71 3.11 -5.16 19.91
C THR A 71 1.86 -4.79 20.71
N ARG A 72 0.68 -4.78 20.08
CA ARG A 72 -0.59 -4.54 20.77
C ARG A 72 -0.86 -5.58 21.86
N SER A 73 -0.68 -6.87 21.56
CA SER A 73 -0.92 -7.96 22.53
C SER A 73 -0.07 -7.82 23.81
N ARG A 74 1.11 -7.21 23.69
CA ARG A 74 2.02 -6.91 24.81
C ARG A 74 1.63 -5.65 25.58
N LEU A 75 1.20 -4.60 24.88
CA LEU A 75 0.87 -3.30 25.49
C LEU A 75 -0.53 -3.22 26.11
N THR A 76 -1.51 -3.97 25.60
CA THR A 76 -2.87 -4.02 26.19
C THR A 76 -2.91 -4.73 27.54
N ARG A 77 -1.84 -5.42 27.95
CA ARG A 77 -1.72 -5.98 29.30
C ARG A 77 -1.42 -4.93 30.37
N ASP A 78 -0.97 -3.72 30.00
CA ASP A 78 -0.29 -2.83 30.96
C ASP A 78 -0.68 -1.34 30.88
N SER A 79 -1.73 -0.96 30.14
CA SER A 79 -2.03 0.47 29.99
C SER A 79 -3.48 0.79 29.61
N ALA A 80 -4.25 1.25 30.59
CA ALA A 80 -5.33 2.22 30.39
C ALA A 80 -4.70 3.60 30.12
N LYS A 81 -4.07 3.79 28.95
CA LYS A 81 -3.59 5.11 28.54
C LYS A 81 -4.79 5.99 28.19
N GLU A 82 -4.90 7.15 28.86
CA GLU A 82 -5.91 8.17 28.59
C GLU A 82 -6.02 8.46 27.08
N GLU A 83 -7.24 8.39 26.54
CA GLU A 83 -7.49 8.71 25.14
C GLU A 83 -7.37 10.23 24.95
N THR A 84 -6.35 10.66 24.20
CA THR A 84 -6.24 12.06 23.79
C THR A 84 -7.43 12.45 22.88
N PRO A 85 -7.87 13.73 22.88
CA PRO A 85 -9.00 14.19 22.07
C PRO A 85 -8.84 13.88 20.56
N ARG A 86 -7.60 13.98 20.07
CA ARG A 86 -7.24 13.62 18.68
C ARG A 86 -7.46 12.13 18.41
N ARG A 87 -7.06 11.25 19.34
CA ARG A 87 -7.21 9.80 19.21
C ARG A 87 -8.69 9.39 19.26
N ALA A 88 -9.48 10.03 20.14
CA ALA A 88 -10.93 9.82 20.20
C ALA A 88 -11.65 10.20 18.89
N LYS A 89 -11.26 11.32 18.26
CA LYS A 89 -11.82 11.72 16.95
C LYS A 89 -11.54 10.68 15.86
N ILE A 90 -10.29 10.22 15.75
CA ILE A 90 -9.89 9.20 14.77
C ILE A 90 -10.63 7.88 15.04
N ARG A 91 -10.77 7.49 16.31
CA ARG A 91 -11.51 6.28 16.71
C ARG A 91 -12.98 6.36 16.32
N ARG A 92 -13.67 7.48 16.54
CA ARG A 92 -15.07 7.66 16.11
C ARG A 92 -15.23 7.52 14.59
N THR A 93 -14.29 8.05 13.81
CA THR A 93 -14.28 7.85 12.36
C THR A 93 -14.10 6.37 12.03
N PHE A 94 -13.15 5.68 12.68
CA PHE A 94 -12.94 4.25 12.50
C PHE A 94 -14.19 3.43 12.87
N ASP A 95 -14.86 3.73 13.98
CA ASP A 95 -16.08 3.03 14.42
C ASP A 95 -17.25 3.20 13.43
N ARG A 96 -17.28 4.32 12.69
CA ARG A 96 -18.29 4.58 11.65
C ARG A 96 -18.02 3.82 10.34
N TYR A 97 -16.77 3.84 9.86
CA TYR A 97 -16.41 3.29 8.55
C TYR A 97 -15.91 1.84 8.58
N GLY A 98 -15.46 1.38 9.75
CA GLY A 98 -14.87 0.07 9.97
C GLY A 98 -13.61 -0.18 9.14
N VAL A 99 -13.13 -1.41 9.17
CA VAL A 99 -11.97 -1.86 8.38
C VAL A 99 -12.19 -1.70 6.86
N PRO A 100 -13.35 -2.07 6.27
CA PRO A 100 -13.56 -1.98 4.83
C PRO A 100 -13.50 -0.53 4.32
N GLY A 101 -14.24 0.38 4.96
CA GLY A 101 -14.31 1.76 4.53
C GLY A 101 -12.98 2.49 4.70
N VAL A 102 -12.28 2.21 5.80
CA VAL A 102 -10.96 2.81 6.06
C VAL A 102 -9.89 2.25 5.13
N SER A 103 -9.94 0.99 4.71
CA SER A 103 -8.95 0.44 3.76
C SER A 103 -9.16 0.97 2.35
N LEU A 104 -10.42 1.11 1.89
CA LEU A 104 -10.71 1.58 0.52
C LEU A 104 -10.47 3.08 0.35
N LEU A 105 -10.78 3.89 1.37
CA LEU A 105 -10.64 5.36 1.34
C LEU A 105 -9.36 5.86 2.00
N GLY A 106 -8.72 5.05 2.84
CA GLY A 106 -7.50 5.37 3.57
C GLY A 106 -6.36 5.85 2.68
N PRO A 107 -6.04 5.16 1.57
CA PRO A 107 -4.95 5.54 0.67
C PRO A 107 -5.04 6.98 0.14
N LEU A 108 -6.26 7.54 0.02
CA LEU A 108 -6.46 8.92 -0.45
C LEU A 108 -6.06 9.99 0.58
N LEU A 109 -5.97 9.63 1.87
CA LEU A 109 -5.78 10.59 2.96
C LEU A 109 -4.46 10.36 3.70
N VAL A 110 -4.06 9.11 3.85
CA VAL A 110 -2.94 8.68 4.69
C VAL A 110 -2.29 7.48 4.00
N PRO A 111 -0.94 7.40 3.95
CA PRO A 111 -0.28 6.22 3.38
C PRO A 111 -0.78 4.93 4.05
N THR A 112 -1.09 3.93 3.24
CA THR A 112 -1.72 2.64 3.59
C THR A 112 -1.02 1.95 4.77
N HIS A 113 0.29 2.14 4.86
CA HIS A 113 1.16 1.61 5.90
C HIS A 113 0.81 2.17 7.30
N PHE A 114 0.48 3.46 7.40
CA PHE A 114 0.06 4.08 8.66
C PHE A 114 -1.39 3.72 9.00
N THR A 115 -2.25 3.68 7.99
CA THR A 115 -3.67 3.36 8.15
C THR A 115 -3.86 1.93 8.68
N SER A 116 -3.17 0.95 8.10
CA SER A 116 -3.16 -0.44 8.55
C SER A 116 -2.64 -0.61 9.98
N ALA A 117 -1.54 0.06 10.34
CA ALA A 117 -1.02 0.09 11.70
C ALA A 117 -2.04 0.69 12.68
N ALA A 118 -2.68 1.80 12.31
CA ALA A 118 -3.69 2.48 13.12
C ALA A 118 -4.91 1.57 13.36
N MET A 119 -5.43 0.91 12.32
CA MET A 119 -6.55 -0.01 12.44
C MET A 119 -6.25 -1.14 13.43
N VAL A 120 -5.09 -1.78 13.32
CA VAL A 120 -4.67 -2.83 14.27
C VAL A 120 -4.54 -2.26 15.68
N SER A 121 -3.99 -1.05 15.85
CA SER A 121 -3.86 -0.39 17.15
C SER A 121 -5.21 -0.11 17.83
N PHE A 122 -6.24 0.26 17.05
CA PHE A 122 -7.60 0.46 17.52
C PHE A 122 -8.36 -0.86 17.80
N GLY A 123 -7.74 -2.00 17.51
CA GLY A 123 -8.29 -3.32 17.82
C GLY A 123 -8.98 -4.01 16.65
N ALA A 124 -8.78 -3.52 15.43
CA ALA A 124 -9.18 -4.26 14.24
C ALA A 124 -8.54 -5.65 14.23
N ARG A 125 -9.30 -6.66 13.77
CA ARG A 125 -8.79 -8.03 13.62
C ARG A 125 -7.71 -8.02 12.52
N PRO A 126 -6.47 -8.46 12.78
CA PRO A 126 -5.38 -8.42 11.78
C PRO A 126 -5.76 -9.09 10.47
N ARG A 127 -6.46 -10.24 10.51
CA ARG A 127 -6.94 -10.94 9.31
C ARG A 127 -7.88 -10.09 8.46
N ALA A 128 -8.80 -9.36 9.09
CA ALA A 128 -9.73 -8.49 8.36
C ALA A 128 -8.98 -7.30 7.72
N VAL A 129 -8.01 -6.71 8.43
CA VAL A 129 -7.17 -5.64 7.89
C VAL A 129 -6.41 -6.13 6.67
N LEU A 130 -5.74 -7.29 6.74
CA LEU A 130 -5.00 -7.84 5.61
C LEU A 130 -5.87 -8.08 4.37
N ILE A 131 -7.07 -8.66 4.55
CA ILE A 131 -7.98 -8.93 3.44
C ILE A 131 -8.41 -7.62 2.77
N TRP A 132 -8.87 -6.64 3.56
CA TRP A 132 -9.40 -5.39 3.01
C TRP A 132 -8.32 -4.48 2.44
N GLU A 133 -7.14 -4.43 3.05
CA GLU A 133 -5.99 -3.72 2.48
C GLU A 133 -5.55 -4.36 1.16
N THR A 134 -5.51 -5.70 1.09
CA THR A 134 -5.18 -6.39 -0.18
C THR A 134 -6.19 -6.06 -1.28
N ILE A 135 -7.48 -6.02 -0.95
CA ILE A 135 -8.54 -5.61 -1.90
C ILE A 135 -8.32 -4.15 -2.34
N ALA A 136 -8.07 -3.24 -1.39
CA ALA A 136 -7.86 -1.82 -1.70
C ALA A 136 -6.63 -1.61 -2.58
N ILE A 137 -5.49 -2.23 -2.23
CA ILE A 137 -4.24 -2.20 -2.99
C ILE A 137 -4.46 -2.74 -4.41
N ALA A 138 -5.18 -3.86 -4.56
CA ALA A 138 -5.48 -4.41 -5.88
C ALA A 138 -6.36 -3.47 -6.72
N VAL A 139 -7.42 -2.89 -6.12
CA VAL A 139 -8.32 -1.95 -6.80
C VAL A 139 -7.56 -0.70 -7.26
N TRP A 140 -6.79 -0.08 -6.37
CA TRP A 140 -6.02 1.12 -6.69
C TRP A 140 -4.86 0.83 -7.63
N GLY A 141 -4.16 -0.29 -7.46
CA GLY A 141 -3.10 -0.73 -8.37
C GLY A 141 -3.60 -0.91 -9.81
N VAL A 142 -4.76 -1.55 -10.00
CA VAL A 142 -5.39 -1.68 -11.31
C VAL A 142 -5.82 -0.33 -11.86
N ALA A 143 -6.45 0.52 -11.04
CA ALA A 143 -6.89 1.85 -11.46
C ALA A 143 -5.71 2.71 -11.95
N PHE A 144 -4.63 2.80 -11.18
CA PHE A 144 -3.45 3.60 -11.54
C PHE A 144 -2.63 2.97 -12.67
N GLY A 145 -2.56 1.64 -12.73
CA GLY A 145 -1.96 0.94 -13.88
C GLY A 145 -2.69 1.26 -15.18
N ALA A 146 -4.03 1.24 -15.16
CA ALA A 146 -4.83 1.62 -16.33
C ALA A 146 -4.66 3.10 -16.69
N LEU A 147 -4.64 4.01 -15.69
CA LEU A 147 -4.39 5.43 -15.91
C LEU A 147 -3.00 5.69 -16.51
N ALA A 148 -1.97 4.94 -16.11
CA ALA A 148 -0.63 5.07 -16.68
C ALA A 148 -0.63 4.74 -18.18
N VAL A 149 -1.35 3.70 -18.61
CA VAL A 149 -1.50 3.36 -20.03
C VAL A 149 -2.21 4.47 -20.78
N LEU A 150 -3.35 4.94 -20.26
CA LEU A 150 -4.11 6.01 -20.89
C LEU A 150 -3.28 7.29 -21.00
N GLY A 151 -2.50 7.62 -19.97
CA GLY A 151 -1.59 8.75 -19.98
C GLY A 151 -0.50 8.65 -21.05
N LEU A 152 0.09 7.47 -21.23
CA LEU A 152 1.10 7.23 -22.28
C LEU A 152 0.53 7.31 -23.70
N THR A 153 -0.77 7.05 -23.89
CA THR A 153 -1.40 7.15 -25.22
C THR A 153 -1.74 8.58 -25.64
N VAL A 154 -1.77 9.53 -24.69
CA VAL A 154 -2.19 10.92 -24.93
C VAL A 154 -0.99 11.87 -25.11
N VAL A 155 0.22 11.44 -24.73
CA VAL A 155 1.48 12.19 -24.81
C VAL A 155 2.31 11.67 -25.97
#